data_AF-A0A9X2KPT0-F1
#
_entry.id   AF-A0A9X2KPT0-F1
#
_cell.length_a   1.000
_cell.length_b   1.000
_cell.length_c   1.000
_cell.angle_alpha   90.00
_cell.angle_beta   90.00
_cell.angle_gamma   90.00
#
_symmetry.space_group_name_H-M   'P 1'
#
loop_
_entity.id
_entity.type
_entity.pdbx_description
1 polymer ?
#
loop_
_entity_poly.entity_id
_entity_poly.type
_entity_poly.pdbx_seq_one_letter_code
_entity_poly.pdbx_strand_id
1 'polypeptide(L)'
;MNQRDHLVYMANQIARNFGTMADMGAAAATADHIAMFWDPRMKANVFADAAGLSPVAAAAVELLRGDPHPPHQTQATQFNAGDEVGHSDAG
;
A
#
# COMPACT_ATOMS: atom_id res chain seq x y z
N MET A 1 -14.27 16.35 9.91
CA MET A 1 -13.30 15.73 8.99
C MET A 1 -14.11 15.05 7.90
N ASN A 2 -13.97 15.48 6.65
CA ASN A 2 -14.79 14.93 5.56
C ASN A 2 -14.20 13.59 5.09
N GLN A 3 -14.99 12.80 4.36
CA GLN A 3 -14.54 11.49 3.84
C GLN A 3 -13.22 11.58 3.07
N ARG A 4 -13.03 12.64 2.27
CA ARG A 4 -11.79 12.88 1.52
C ARG A 4 -10.59 13.14 2.43
N ASP A 5 -10.74 14.02 3.41
CA ASP A 5 -9.67 14.32 4.37
C ASP A 5 -9.22 13.06 5.12
N HIS A 6 -10.17 12.17 5.42
CA HIS A 6 -9.88 10.88 6.04
C HIS A 6 -9.08 9.95 5.11
N LEU A 7 -9.44 9.88 3.82
CA LEU A 7 -8.67 9.09 2.84
C LEU A 7 -7.25 9.63 2.66
N VAL A 8 -7.08 10.95 2.57
CA VAL A 8 -5.77 11.62 2.49
C VAL A 8 -4.93 11.29 3.73
N TYR A 9 -5.54 11.36 4.92
CA TYR A 9 -4.90 10.96 6.16
C TYR A 9 -4.44 9.50 6.13
N MET A 10 -5.31 8.57 5.73
CA MET A 10 -4.97 7.14 5.64
C MET A 10 -3.85 6.87 4.64
N ALA A 11 -3.89 7.48 3.44
CA ALA A 11 -2.82 7.34 2.44
C ALA A 11 -1.46 7.81 2.99
N ASN A 12 -1.45 8.91 3.75
CA ASN A 12 -0.25 9.42 4.38
C ASN A 12 0.27 8.51 5.52
N GLN A 13 -0.63 7.87 6.28
CA GLN A 13 -0.24 6.89 7.30
C GLN A 13 0.40 5.65 6.67
N ILE A 14 -0.20 5.12 5.60
CA ILE A 14 0.35 3.99 4.85
C ILE A 14 1.74 4.34 4.31
N ALA A 15 1.89 5.51 3.67
CA ALA A 15 3.16 5.97 3.13
C ALA A 15 4.25 6.13 4.21
N ARG A 16 3.90 6.65 5.38
CA ARG A 16 4.83 6.74 6.52
C ARG A 16 5.25 5.37 7.03
N ASN A 17 4.32 4.42 7.13
CA ASN A 17 4.61 3.06 7.57
C ASN A 17 5.57 2.35 6.62
N PHE A 18 5.42 2.50 5.31
CA PHE A 18 6.36 1.92 4.36
C PHE A 18 7.70 2.65 4.30
N GLY A 19 7.73 3.95 4.60
CA GLY A 19 8.98 4.73 4.66
C GLY A 19 9.96 4.28 5.75
N THR A 20 9.53 3.48 6.72
CA THR A 20 10.41 2.90 7.75
C THR A 20 10.95 1.51 7.38
N MET A 21 10.47 0.90 6.30
CA MET A 21 10.92 -0.41 5.82
C MET A 21 12.07 -0.21 4.82
N ALA A 22 13.26 -0.74 5.12
CA ALA A 22 14.50 -0.41 4.40
C ALA A 22 14.59 -0.94 2.95
N ASP A 23 13.85 -2.00 2.61
CA ASP A 23 14.06 -2.75 1.36
C ASP A 23 13.06 -2.44 0.23
N MET A 24 12.01 -1.66 0.49
CA MET A 24 10.98 -1.36 -0.53
C MET A 24 10.89 0.12 -0.87
N GLY A 25 10.64 0.41 -2.14
CA GLY A 25 10.25 1.75 -2.58
C GLY A 25 8.91 2.14 -1.96
N ALA A 26 8.94 3.04 -0.97
CA ALA A 26 7.75 3.39 -0.18
C ALA A 26 6.54 3.84 -1.04
N ALA A 27 6.78 4.52 -2.16
CA ALA A 27 5.72 4.94 -3.08
C ALA A 27 5.08 3.75 -3.80
N ALA A 28 5.89 2.80 -4.26
CA ALA A 28 5.39 1.62 -4.95
C ALA A 28 4.67 0.66 -3.99
N ALA A 29 5.20 0.45 -2.78
CA ALA A 29 4.52 -0.32 -1.73
C ALA A 29 3.18 0.33 -1.30
N THR A 30 3.14 1.67 -1.23
CA THR A 30 1.89 2.40 -0.96
C THR A 30 0.89 2.23 -2.11
N ALA A 31 1.34 2.28 -3.36
CA ALA A 31 0.49 2.09 -4.53
C ALA A 31 -0.12 0.68 -4.54
N ASP A 32 0.69 -0.37 -4.32
CA ASP A 32 0.26 -1.76 -4.23
C ASP A 32 -0.80 -1.95 -3.11
N HIS A 33 -0.54 -1.42 -1.91
CA HIS A 33 -1.49 -1.47 -0.81
C HIS A 33 -2.83 -0.79 -1.14
N ILE A 34 -2.80 0.41 -1.72
CA ILE A 34 -4.03 1.11 -2.14
C ILE A 34 -4.75 0.31 -3.23
N ALA A 35 -4.03 -0.26 -4.20
CA ALA A 35 -4.64 -1.06 -5.26
C ALA A 35 -5.38 -2.29 -4.71
N MET A 36 -4.75 -3.01 -3.77
CA MET A 36 -5.25 -4.25 -3.18
C MET A 36 -6.41 -4.04 -2.20
N PHE A 37 -6.31 -3.03 -1.32
CA PHE A 37 -7.21 -2.92 -0.16
C PHE A 37 -8.28 -1.83 -0.30
N TRP A 38 -8.14 -0.89 -1.23
CA TRP A 38 -9.12 0.18 -1.38
C TRP A 38 -10.12 -0.12 -2.50
N ASP A 39 -11.39 0.17 -2.22
CA ASP A 39 -12.44 0.02 -3.23
C ASP A 39 -12.34 1.12 -4.32
N PRO A 40 -12.98 0.93 -5.48
CA PRO A 40 -12.90 1.87 -6.60
C PRO A 40 -13.31 3.31 -6.23
N ARG A 41 -14.26 3.52 -5.31
CA ARG A 41 -14.73 4.85 -4.92
C ARG A 41 -13.69 5.55 -4.04
N MET A 42 -13.03 4.83 -3.13
CA MET A 42 -11.92 5.36 -2.36
C MET A 42 -10.78 5.83 -3.27
N LYS A 43 -10.40 5.01 -4.26
CA LYS A 43 -9.37 5.35 -5.26
C LYS A 43 -9.75 6.60 -6.05
N ALA A 44 -10.98 6.65 -6.57
CA ALA A 44 -11.49 7.80 -7.31
C ALA A 44 -11.45 9.10 -6.49
N ASN A 45 -11.77 9.04 -5.19
CA ASN A 45 -11.76 10.22 -4.33
C ASN A 45 -10.35 10.81 -4.12
N VAL A 46 -9.33 9.96 -3.97
CA VAL A 46 -7.94 10.43 -3.80
C VAL A 46 -7.32 10.82 -5.14
N PHE A 47 -7.75 10.21 -6.25
CA PHE A 47 -7.29 10.61 -7.58
C PHE A 47 -7.83 11.97 -8.01
N ALA A 48 -9.02 12.34 -7.54
CA ALA A 48 -9.67 13.61 -7.89
C ALA A 48 -8.99 14.83 -7.27
N ASP A 49 -8.36 14.68 -6.10
CA ASP A 49 -7.66 15.76 -5.42
C ASP A 49 -6.50 15.21 -4.58
N ALA A 50 -5.28 15.53 -4.99
CA ALA A 50 -4.05 15.14 -4.30
C ALA A 50 -3.61 16.16 -3.23
N ALA A 51 -4.40 17.21 -2.98
CA ALA A 51 -4.09 18.18 -1.94
C ALA A 51 -3.96 17.51 -0.57
N GLY A 52 -2.88 17.84 0.15
CA GLY A 52 -2.60 17.30 1.48
C GLY A 52 -1.97 15.90 1.48
N LEU A 53 -1.74 15.28 0.33
CA LEU A 53 -0.91 14.08 0.25
C LEU A 53 0.56 14.42 0.53
N SER A 54 1.22 13.53 1.25
CA SER A 54 2.67 13.51 1.40
C SER A 54 3.35 13.21 0.05
N PRO A 55 4.63 13.57 -0.13
CA PRO A 55 5.33 13.30 -1.39
C PRO A 55 5.29 11.82 -1.82
N VAL A 56 5.39 10.89 -0.87
CA VAL A 56 5.33 9.45 -1.13
C VAL A 56 3.93 9.00 -1.53
N ALA A 57 2.89 9.48 -0.85
CA ALA A 57 1.51 9.15 -1.19
C ALA A 57 1.08 9.77 -2.53
N ALA A 58 1.55 10.97 -2.84
CA ALA A 58 1.34 11.59 -4.15
C ALA A 58 2.01 10.78 -5.27
N ALA A 59 3.26 10.36 -5.08
CA ALA A 59 3.94 9.49 -6.04
C ALA A 59 3.22 8.15 -6.23
N ALA A 60 2.69 7.55 -5.16
CA ALA A 60 1.90 6.33 -5.23
C ALA A 60 0.62 6.51 -6.07
N VAL A 61 -0.09 7.62 -5.90
CA VAL A 61 -1.27 7.97 -6.70
C VAL A 61 -0.92 8.12 -8.18
N GLU A 62 0.21 8.76 -8.50
CA GLU A 62 0.66 8.89 -9.89
C GLU A 62 1.02 7.54 -10.51
N LEU A 63 1.64 6.62 -9.75
CA LEU A 63 1.87 5.24 -10.22
C LEU A 63 0.55 4.55 -10.59
N LEU A 64 -0.48 4.65 -9.73
CA LEU A 64 -1.79 4.04 -9.98
C LEU A 64 -2.56 4.67 -11.14
N ARG A 65 -2.27 5.94 -11.46
CA ARG A 65 -2.83 6.63 -12.62
C ARG A 65 -2.28 6.09 -13.94
N GLY A 66 -1.01 5.66 -13.94
CA GLY A 66 -0.34 5.06 -15.09
C GLY A 66 -0.60 3.55 -15.23
N ASP A 67 -0.58 2.82 -14.11
CA ASP A 67 -0.87 1.39 -14.04
C ASP A 67 -1.76 1.08 -12.81
N PRO A 68 -3.05 0.73 -13.01
CA PRO A 68 -3.95 0.42 -11.92
C PRO A 68 -3.58 -0.82 -11.10
N HIS A 69 -2.67 -1.66 -11.62
CA HIS A 69 -2.27 -2.91 -11.01
C HIS A 69 -0.74 -3.04 -10.98
N PRO A 70 -0.05 -2.21 -10.17
CA PRO A 70 1.40 -2.29 -10.04
C PRO A 70 1.83 -3.71 -9.62
N PRO A 71 3.02 -4.18 -10.04
CA PRO A 71 3.51 -5.47 -9.61
C PRO A 71 3.59 -5.49 -8.08
N HIS A 72 3.06 -6.55 -7.48
CA HIS A 72 3.01 -6.70 -6.03
C HIS A 72 4.39 -6.50 -5.42
N GLN A 73 4.54 -5.44 -4.61
CA GLN A 73 5.84 -5.01 -4.10
C GLN A 73 6.26 -5.82 -2.89
N THR A 74 5.33 -6.56 -2.24
CA THR A 74 5.65 -7.25 -0.99
C THR A 74 5.10 -8.68 -0.90
N GLN A 75 5.91 -9.53 -0.25
CA GLN A 75 5.57 -10.73 0.50
C GLN A 75 4.47 -10.53 1.58
N ALA A 76 3.57 -9.54 1.46
CA ALA A 76 2.55 -9.24 2.45
C ALA A 76 1.45 -10.32 2.53
N THR A 77 1.42 -11.27 1.61
CA THR A 77 0.67 -12.54 1.74
C THR A 77 1.40 -13.58 2.60
N GLN A 78 2.73 -13.45 2.81
CA GLN A 78 3.52 -14.32 3.69
C GLN A 78 3.50 -13.86 5.17
N PHE A 79 2.38 -13.28 5.63
CA PHE A 79 2.06 -13.25 7.07
C PHE A 79 1.00 -14.31 7.44
N ASN A 80 0.46 -15.04 6.46
CA ASN A 80 -0.48 -16.15 6.68
C ASN A 80 0.04 -17.51 6.16
N ALA A 81 1.31 -17.62 5.79
CA ALA A 81 1.96 -18.91 5.59
C ALA A 81 2.44 -19.44 6.96
N GLY A 82 1.48 -19.80 7.81
CA GLY A 82 1.71 -20.88 8.76
C GLY A 82 1.78 -22.16 7.94
N ASP A 83 2.94 -22.43 7.33
CA ASP A 83 3.32 -23.78 6.97
C ASP A 83 4.42 -24.19 7.94
N GLU A 84 3.92 -24.80 9.00
CA GLU A 84 4.61 -25.56 10.01
C GLU A 84 5.52 -26.57 9.33
N VAL A 85 6.80 -26.20 9.15
CA VAL A 85 7.87 -27.14 8.83
C VAL A 85 8.16 -27.96 10.10
N GLY A 86 7.27 -28.93 10.34
CA GLY A 86 7.53 -30.09 11.16
C GLY A 86 8.46 -31.03 10.41
N HIS A 87 9.76 -30.74 10.42
CA HIS A 87 10.75 -31.78 10.20
C HIS A 87 10.86 -32.59 11.50
N SER A 88 10.02 -33.63 11.60
CA SER A 88 10.24 -34.75 12.51
C SER A 88 11.56 -35.42 12.10
N ASP A 89 12.58 -35.25 12.94
CA ASP A 89 13.84 -35.99 12.84
C ASP A 89 13.60 -37.43 13.28
N ALA A 90 13.96 -38.35 12.41
CA ALA A 90 13.93 -39.78 12.68
C ALA A 90 15.30 -40.18 13.23
N GLY A 91 15.31 -40.66 14.47
CA GLY A 91 16.45 -41.29 15.13
C GLY A 91 16.00 -42.19 16.26
#